data_AF-A0A2H9YRG1-F1
#
_entry.id   AF-A0A2H9YRG1-F1
#
_cell.length_a   1.000
_cell.length_b   1.000
_cell.length_c   1.000
_cell.angle_alpha   90.00
_cell.angle_beta   90.00
_cell.angle_gamma   90.00
#
_symmetry.space_group_name_H-M   'P 1'
#
loop_
_entity.id
_entity.type
_entity.pdbx_description
1 polymer ?
#
loop_
_entity_poly.entity_id
_entity_poly.type
_entity_poly.pdbx_seq_one_letter_code
_entity_poly.pdbx_strand_id
1 'polypeptide(L)'
;MQKNLALNRFKQPLFIGLGILIAVMIIAMIYLCLMKAPSAHAADYPIQGFDVSHHQQEIQWQQISPEKYRFVYLKATEGGDFKDTRFQENWLKARERGFLVGAYHFYRLCRDGSIQAQNFIDSVPKQANALPPVIDLEYDSNCINTYSKEQLLNEIQIMHDALQKHYGKQPIFYISKAFYNIVLAGYFPEVPLWVREYKGLPDLNNQPKWTFWQHSNQGKIPGISTTVDLNVFYGSEQQWLDFLKMNAIAVPSSTHQAK
;
A
#
# COMPACT_ATOMS: atom_id res chain seq x y z
N MET A 1 -2.41 36.03 76.40
CA MET A 1 -3.06 34.74 76.08
C MET A 1 -3.41 34.69 74.60
N GLN A 2 -2.69 33.83 73.87
CA GLN A 2 -3.04 33.17 72.60
C GLN A 2 -3.83 33.94 71.53
N LYS A 3 -3.17 34.87 70.84
CA LYS A 3 -3.43 35.15 69.42
C LYS A 3 -2.29 34.54 68.62
N ASN A 4 -2.47 33.35 68.02
CA ASN A 4 -1.71 32.84 66.84
C ASN A 4 -1.95 31.37 66.45
N LEU A 5 -2.99 30.67 66.92
CA LEU A 5 -3.22 29.26 66.53
C LEU A 5 -4.36 28.99 65.52
N ALA A 6 -5.06 30.01 65.03
CA ALA A 6 -6.25 29.79 64.19
C ALA A 6 -6.01 29.81 62.67
N LEU A 7 -4.89 30.35 62.16
CA LEU A 7 -4.71 30.53 60.71
C LEU A 7 -4.05 29.35 59.97
N ASN A 8 -3.53 28.33 60.67
CA ASN A 8 -2.77 27.25 60.02
C ASN A 8 -3.59 26.00 59.69
N ARG A 9 -4.78 25.81 60.26
CA ARG A 9 -5.61 24.61 60.00
C ARG A 9 -6.45 24.68 58.72
N PHE A 10 -6.79 25.87 58.23
CA PHE A 10 -7.57 26.04 56.99
C PHE A 10 -6.74 26.04 55.71
N LYS A 11 -5.42 26.23 55.81
CA LYS A 11 -4.52 26.28 54.65
C LYS A 11 -4.07 24.88 54.18
N GLN A 12 -3.86 23.95 55.11
CA GLN A 12 -3.36 22.59 54.80
C GLN A 12 -4.27 21.76 53.86
N PRO A 13 -5.60 21.65 54.06
CA PRO A 13 -6.45 20.88 53.16
C PRO A 13 -6.59 21.54 51.77
N LEU A 14 -6.50 22.87 51.70
CA LEU A 14 -6.55 23.62 50.45
C LEU A 14 -5.29 23.37 49.60
N PHE A 15 -4.10 23.34 50.22
CA PHE A 15 -2.84 23.05 49.52
C PHE A 15 -2.74 21.59 49.06
N ILE A 16 -3.27 20.64 49.84
CA ILE A 16 -3.32 19.22 49.46
C ILE A 16 -4.29 19.02 48.28
N GLY A 17 -5.48 19.64 48.32
CA GLY A 17 -6.45 19.59 47.23
C GLY A 17 -5.92 20.20 45.93
N LEU A 18 -5.21 21.34 46.03
CA LEU A 18 -4.60 21.99 44.87
C LEU A 18 -3.44 21.17 44.28
N GLY A 19 -2.62 20.54 45.12
CA GLY A 19 -1.54 19.65 44.69
C GLY A 19 -2.06 18.41 43.94
N ILE A 20 -3.15 17.80 44.42
CA ILE A 20 -3.81 16.67 43.74
C ILE A 20 -4.39 17.11 42.40
N LEU A 21 -5.03 18.28 42.33
CA LEU A 21 -5.60 18.80 41.08
C LEU A 21 -4.51 19.04 40.02
N ILE A 22 -3.37 19.63 40.42
CA ILE A 22 -2.23 19.87 39.52
C ILE A 22 -1.63 18.54 39.05
N ALA A 23 -1.48 17.56 39.93
CA ALA A 23 -0.98 16.24 39.56
C ALA A 23 -1.92 15.53 38.55
N VAL A 24 -3.24 15.61 38.77
CA VAL A 24 -4.24 15.06 37.84
C VAL A 24 -4.20 15.77 36.49
N MET A 25 -4.04 17.09 36.47
CA MET A 25 -3.90 17.84 35.21
C MET A 25 -2.60 17.50 34.46
N ILE A 26 -1.48 17.34 35.18
CA ILE A 26 -0.20 16.92 34.58
C ILE A 26 -0.31 15.50 34.03
N ILE A 27 -0.91 14.56 34.77
CA ILE A 27 -1.13 13.19 34.30
C ILE A 27 -2.08 13.17 33.10
N ALA A 28 -3.15 13.96 33.11
CA ALA A 28 -4.07 14.09 31.97
C ALA A 28 -3.37 14.71 30.75
N MET A 29 -2.50 15.70 30.94
CA MET A 29 -1.73 16.33 29.87
C MET A 29 -0.66 15.38 29.30
N ILE A 30 0.04 14.63 30.16
CA ILE A 30 0.98 13.58 29.74
C ILE A 30 0.22 12.45 29.01
N TYR A 31 -0.94 12.03 29.51
CA TYR A 31 -1.80 11.06 28.85
C TYR A 31 -2.28 11.56 27.48
N LEU A 32 -2.71 12.83 27.38
CA LEU A 32 -3.09 13.47 26.11
C LEU A 32 -1.92 13.59 25.11
N CYS A 33 -0.70 13.84 25.60
CA CYS A 33 0.52 13.89 24.77
C CYS A 33 1.01 12.49 24.35
N LEU A 34 0.86 11.46 25.20
CA LEU A 34 1.27 10.09 24.91
C LEU A 34 0.23 9.34 24.04
N MET A 35 -1.05 9.74 24.08
CA MET A 35 -2.15 9.08 23.34
C MET A 35 -2.39 9.67 21.94
N LYS A 36 -1.76 10.78 21.57
CA LYS A 36 -1.77 11.28 20.18
C LYS A 36 -0.53 10.78 19.44
N ALA A 37 -0.49 9.48 19.16
CA ALA A 37 0.17 9.06 17.92
C ALA A 37 -0.62 9.72 16.78
N PRO A 38 -0.02 10.53 15.90
CA PRO A 38 -0.74 11.02 14.73
C PRO A 38 -1.17 9.79 13.93
N SER A 39 -2.47 9.64 13.73
CA SER A 39 -3.00 8.73 12.72
C SER A 39 -2.46 9.23 11.38
N ALA A 40 -1.39 8.62 10.85
CA ALA A 40 -0.90 9.03 9.55
C ALA A 40 -2.03 8.81 8.52
N HIS A 41 -2.32 9.87 7.77
CA HIS A 41 -3.40 9.90 6.80
C HIS A 41 -2.80 9.61 5.43
N ALA A 42 -3.55 8.96 4.52
CA ALA A 42 -3.07 8.76 3.15
C ALA A 42 -2.67 10.09 2.46
N ALA A 43 -3.28 11.20 2.89
CA ALA A 43 -2.96 12.55 2.42
C ALA A 43 -1.54 13.03 2.79
N ASP A 44 -0.91 12.43 3.81
CA ASP A 44 0.45 12.78 4.22
C ASP A 44 1.51 12.19 3.27
N TYR A 45 1.11 11.26 2.39
CA TYR A 45 1.96 10.66 1.37
C TYR A 45 1.77 11.40 0.03
N PRO A 46 2.80 12.12 -0.46
CA PRO A 46 2.65 12.98 -1.65
C PRO A 46 2.49 12.19 -2.95
N ILE A 47 2.91 10.94 -2.97
CA ILE A 47 2.91 10.11 -4.17
C ILE A 47 1.64 9.27 -4.21
N GLN A 48 0.64 9.79 -4.92
CA GLN A 48 -0.65 9.12 -5.10
C GLN A 48 -0.66 8.30 -6.39
N GLY A 49 -1.46 7.24 -6.38
CA GLY A 49 -1.74 6.41 -7.53
C GLY A 49 -3.08 5.71 -7.36
N PHE A 50 -3.38 4.82 -8.29
CA PHE A 50 -4.61 4.04 -8.29
C PHE A 50 -4.38 2.72 -9.01
N ASP A 51 -5.31 1.79 -8.87
CA ASP A 51 -5.27 0.54 -9.60
C ASP A 51 -6.64 0.20 -10.21
N VAL A 52 -6.61 -0.47 -11.36
CA VAL A 52 -7.81 -0.74 -12.16
C VAL A 52 -7.73 -2.10 -12.86
N SER A 53 -8.91 -2.61 -13.20
CA SER A 53 -9.13 -3.81 -14.01
C SER A 53 -10.23 -3.54 -15.05
N HIS A 54 -10.70 -4.58 -15.75
CA HIS A 54 -11.90 -4.48 -16.59
C HIS A 54 -13.15 -4.00 -15.83
N HIS A 55 -13.20 -4.11 -14.50
CA HIS A 55 -14.32 -3.62 -13.69
C HIS A 55 -14.49 -2.11 -13.75
N GLN A 56 -13.42 -1.36 -14.02
CA GLN A 56 -13.46 0.09 -14.21
C GLN A 56 -13.94 0.51 -15.61
N GLN A 57 -14.33 -0.45 -16.45
CA GLN A 57 -14.91 -0.23 -17.77
C GLN A 57 -13.97 0.58 -18.69
N GLU A 58 -14.54 1.39 -19.58
CA GLU A 58 -13.78 2.31 -20.42
C GLU A 58 -13.32 3.53 -19.62
N ILE A 59 -12.01 3.79 -19.64
CA ILE A 59 -11.39 4.89 -18.92
C ILE A 59 -11.06 6.02 -19.88
N GLN A 60 -11.53 7.23 -19.57
CA GLN A 60 -11.19 8.45 -20.30
C GLN A 60 -9.86 9.00 -19.79
N TRP A 61 -8.76 8.36 -20.17
CA TRP A 61 -7.39 8.68 -19.74
C TRP A 61 -6.98 10.15 -19.99
N GLN A 62 -7.68 10.85 -20.89
CA GLN A 62 -7.47 12.28 -21.10
C GLN A 62 -7.84 13.14 -19.90
N GLN A 63 -8.78 12.70 -19.07
CA GLN A 63 -9.26 13.43 -17.90
C GLN A 63 -8.43 13.16 -16.62
N ILE A 64 -7.50 12.21 -16.68
CA ILE A 64 -6.68 11.82 -15.52
C ILE A 64 -5.32 12.50 -15.63
N SER A 65 -4.93 13.24 -14.59
CA SER A 65 -3.63 13.92 -14.55
C SER A 65 -2.53 12.96 -14.04
N PRO A 66 -1.45 12.74 -14.83
CA PRO A 66 -0.28 11.98 -14.39
C PRO A 66 0.59 12.72 -13.36
N GLU A 67 0.38 14.04 -13.20
CA GLU A 67 1.02 14.81 -12.13
C GLU A 67 0.33 14.59 -10.80
N LYS A 68 -1.01 14.43 -10.82
CA LYS A 68 -1.80 14.12 -9.62
C LYS A 68 -1.66 12.65 -9.21
N TYR A 69 -1.75 11.73 -10.16
CA TYR A 69 -1.60 10.29 -9.94
C TYR A 69 -0.32 9.82 -10.62
N ARG A 70 0.75 9.71 -9.83
CA ARG A 70 2.13 9.48 -10.29
C ARG A 70 2.38 8.04 -10.73
N PHE A 71 1.50 7.11 -10.38
CA PHE A 71 1.56 5.71 -10.80
C PHE A 71 0.16 5.09 -10.98
N VAL A 72 0.08 4.06 -11.82
CA VAL A 72 -1.10 3.21 -11.95
C VAL A 72 -0.70 1.75 -12.12
N TYR A 73 -1.41 0.84 -11.42
CA TYR A 73 -1.30 -0.61 -11.63
C TYR A 73 -2.55 -1.13 -12.36
N LEU A 74 -2.33 -1.99 -13.35
CA LEU A 74 -3.40 -2.54 -14.18
C LEU A 74 -3.49 -4.06 -13.97
N LYS A 75 -4.68 -4.60 -13.77
CA LYS A 75 -4.86 -6.06 -13.79
C LYS A 75 -4.47 -6.56 -15.16
N ALA A 76 -3.55 -7.52 -15.21
CA ALA A 76 -3.16 -8.15 -16.46
C ALA A 76 -3.77 -9.54 -16.60
N THR A 77 -3.65 -10.33 -15.55
CA THR A 77 -3.96 -11.76 -15.59
C THR A 77 -4.47 -12.24 -14.24
N GLU A 78 -5.08 -13.42 -14.27
CA GLU A 78 -5.54 -14.11 -13.09
C GLU A 78 -5.38 -15.62 -13.30
N GLY A 79 -4.83 -16.32 -12.31
CA GLY A 79 -4.66 -17.75 -12.39
C GLY A 79 -3.90 -18.21 -13.64
N GLY A 80 -4.24 -19.39 -14.16
CA GLY A 80 -3.45 -20.01 -15.22
C GLY A 80 -3.76 -19.57 -16.65
N ASP A 81 -4.86 -18.86 -16.88
CA ASP A 81 -5.43 -18.68 -18.22
C ASP A 81 -6.20 -17.37 -18.44
N PHE A 82 -6.75 -16.77 -17.38
CA PHE A 82 -7.52 -15.52 -17.54
C PHE A 82 -6.60 -14.34 -17.84
N LYS A 83 -6.99 -13.56 -18.85
CA LYS A 83 -6.38 -12.28 -19.25
C LYS A 83 -7.42 -11.19 -19.13
N ASP A 84 -7.10 -10.10 -18.43
CA ASP A 84 -8.02 -8.99 -18.26
C ASP A 84 -8.31 -8.32 -19.61
N THR A 85 -9.60 -8.21 -19.94
CA THR A 85 -10.06 -7.78 -21.26
C THR A 85 -9.74 -6.32 -21.58
N ARG A 86 -9.40 -5.51 -20.58
CA ARG A 86 -9.03 -4.10 -20.74
C ARG A 86 -7.53 -3.85 -20.58
N PHE A 87 -6.73 -4.86 -20.22
CA PHE A 87 -5.32 -4.67 -19.90
C PHE A 87 -4.53 -4.01 -21.03
N GLN A 88 -4.56 -4.55 -22.26
CA GLN A 88 -3.74 -4.03 -23.37
C GLN A 88 -4.12 -2.59 -23.73
N GLU A 89 -5.42 -2.29 -23.76
CA GLU A 89 -5.94 -0.95 -24.04
C GLU A 89 -5.51 0.04 -22.95
N ASN A 90 -5.71 -0.31 -21.68
CA ASN A 90 -5.33 0.52 -20.55
C ASN A 90 -3.82 0.71 -20.47
N TRP A 91 -3.03 -0.33 -20.75
CA TRP A 91 -1.57 -0.30 -20.76
C TRP A 91 -1.05 0.72 -21.77
N LEU A 92 -1.55 0.67 -23.01
CA LEU A 92 -1.15 1.60 -24.06
C LEU A 92 -1.61 3.04 -23.74
N LYS A 93 -2.92 3.24 -23.49
CA LYS A 93 -3.49 4.57 -23.28
C LYS A 93 -2.93 5.28 -22.05
N ALA A 94 -2.69 4.58 -20.95
CA ALA A 94 -2.06 5.17 -19.76
C ALA A 94 -0.62 5.61 -20.06
N ARG A 95 0.18 4.77 -20.74
CA ARG A 95 1.57 5.10 -21.08
C ARG A 95 1.67 6.27 -22.06
N GLU A 96 0.79 6.34 -23.06
CA GLU A 96 0.71 7.48 -23.98
C GLU A 96 0.41 8.80 -23.29
N ARG A 97 -0.29 8.76 -22.15
CA ARG A 97 -0.57 9.93 -21.30
C ARG A 97 0.54 10.23 -20.30
N GLY A 98 1.64 9.48 -20.32
CA GLY A 98 2.81 9.72 -19.47
C GLY A 98 2.73 9.11 -18.08
N PHE A 99 1.78 8.22 -17.81
CA PHE A 99 1.73 7.51 -16.53
C PHE A 99 2.91 6.53 -16.38
N LEU A 100 3.42 6.39 -15.17
CA LEU A 100 4.23 5.23 -14.79
C LEU A 100 3.27 4.07 -14.53
N VAL A 101 3.36 3.06 -15.40
CA VAL A 101 2.41 1.93 -15.44
C VAL A 101 3.08 0.66 -14.95
N GLY A 102 2.39 -0.06 -14.06
CA GLY A 102 2.70 -1.42 -13.65
C GLY A 102 1.54 -2.37 -13.96
N ALA A 103 1.80 -3.66 -13.82
CA ALA A 103 0.80 -4.71 -14.01
C ALA A 103 0.75 -5.63 -12.80
N TYR A 104 -0.45 -6.13 -12.48
CA TYR A 104 -0.63 -7.11 -11.41
C TYR A 104 -1.29 -8.40 -11.89
N HIS A 105 -0.93 -9.50 -11.22
CA HIS A 105 -1.51 -10.82 -11.39
C HIS A 105 -2.38 -11.17 -10.18
N PHE A 106 -3.68 -11.43 -10.38
CA PHE A 106 -4.52 -11.97 -9.31
C PHE A 106 -4.21 -13.46 -9.11
N TYR A 107 -3.56 -13.79 -8.00
CA TYR A 107 -3.07 -15.14 -7.74
C TYR A 107 -4.21 -16.07 -7.31
N ARG A 108 -4.31 -17.23 -7.96
CA ARG A 108 -5.21 -18.32 -7.57
C ARG A 108 -4.46 -19.32 -6.70
N LEU A 109 -4.86 -19.43 -5.43
CA LEU A 109 -4.16 -20.22 -4.39
C LEU A 109 -4.11 -21.72 -4.68
N CYS A 110 -4.94 -22.21 -5.60
CA CYS A 110 -5.10 -23.62 -5.97
C CYS A 110 -4.45 -23.94 -7.33
N ARG A 111 -3.50 -23.12 -7.78
CA ARG A 111 -2.84 -23.25 -9.08
C ARG A 111 -1.33 -23.09 -8.97
N ASP A 112 -0.60 -23.88 -9.78
CA ASP A 112 0.86 -23.85 -9.82
C ASP A 112 1.40 -22.46 -10.16
N GLY A 113 2.39 -22.00 -9.39
CA GLY A 113 3.01 -20.68 -9.55
C GLY A 113 3.70 -20.53 -10.91
N SER A 114 4.25 -21.61 -11.46
CA SER A 114 4.89 -21.60 -12.78
C SER A 114 3.90 -21.32 -13.92
N ILE A 115 2.70 -21.89 -13.86
CA ILE A 115 1.64 -21.66 -14.85
C ILE A 115 1.14 -20.22 -14.75
N GLN A 116 0.95 -19.72 -13.53
CA GLN A 116 0.54 -18.34 -13.26
C GLN A 116 1.59 -17.32 -13.74
N ALA A 117 2.88 -17.60 -13.49
CA ALA A 117 3.99 -16.80 -14.01
C ALA A 117 3.97 -16.73 -15.53
N GLN A 118 3.79 -17.86 -16.20
CA GLN A 118 3.76 -17.93 -17.66
C GLN A 118 2.60 -17.12 -18.23
N ASN A 119 1.39 -17.23 -17.66
CA ASN A 119 0.24 -16.43 -18.07
C ASN A 119 0.54 -14.92 -17.98
N PHE A 120 1.14 -14.47 -16.87
CA PHE A 120 1.51 -13.07 -16.70
C PHE A 120 2.61 -12.62 -17.69
N ILE A 121 3.67 -13.42 -17.87
CA ILE A 121 4.76 -13.15 -18.81
C ILE A 121 4.26 -13.05 -20.26
N ASP A 122 3.34 -13.93 -20.66
CA ASP A 122 2.78 -13.91 -22.01
C ASP A 122 1.85 -12.73 -22.27
N SER A 123 1.40 -12.06 -21.22
CA SER A 123 0.42 -10.98 -21.31
C SER A 123 1.04 -9.61 -21.12
N VAL A 124 2.08 -9.47 -20.31
CA VAL A 124 2.66 -8.19 -19.90
C VAL A 124 3.97 -7.91 -20.66
N PRO A 125 4.05 -6.83 -21.46
CA PRO A 125 5.27 -6.50 -22.18
C PRO A 125 6.42 -6.16 -21.24
N LYS A 126 7.61 -6.74 -21.47
CA LYS A 126 8.84 -6.34 -20.77
C LYS A 126 9.30 -4.94 -21.23
N GLN A 127 9.03 -3.94 -20.40
CA GLN A 127 9.36 -2.54 -20.67
C GLN A 127 10.29 -1.99 -19.57
N ALA A 128 11.40 -1.37 -19.96
CA ALA A 128 12.36 -0.81 -18.99
C ALA A 128 11.71 0.23 -18.07
N ASN A 129 10.86 1.09 -18.64
CA ASN A 129 10.09 2.12 -17.93
C ASN A 129 8.71 1.62 -17.47
N ALA A 130 8.55 0.33 -17.15
CA ALA A 130 7.39 -0.16 -16.39
C ALA A 130 7.75 -0.30 -14.90
N LEU A 131 6.75 -0.15 -14.04
CA LEU A 131 6.86 -0.46 -12.62
C LEU A 131 7.08 -1.98 -12.43
N PRO A 132 7.61 -2.42 -11.28
CA PRO A 132 7.80 -3.85 -11.02
C PRO A 132 6.49 -4.63 -11.08
N PRO A 133 6.51 -5.92 -11.45
CA PRO A 133 5.30 -6.74 -11.48
C PRO A 133 4.77 -6.95 -10.06
N VAL A 134 3.45 -6.94 -9.92
CA VAL A 134 2.76 -7.22 -8.64
C VAL A 134 2.13 -8.61 -8.69
N ILE A 135 2.30 -9.37 -7.61
CA ILE A 135 1.51 -10.59 -7.35
C ILE A 135 0.48 -10.21 -6.28
N ASP A 136 -0.79 -10.28 -6.66
CA ASP A 136 -1.93 -9.98 -5.80
C ASP A 136 -2.35 -11.26 -5.07
N LEU A 137 -2.07 -11.28 -3.77
CA LEU A 137 -2.23 -12.41 -2.87
C LEU A 137 -3.36 -12.14 -1.88
N GLU A 138 -4.54 -12.64 -2.24
CA GLU A 138 -5.74 -12.56 -1.42
C GLU A 138 -6.23 -13.93 -0.93
N TYR A 139 -6.98 -13.90 0.16
CA TYR A 139 -7.59 -15.09 0.71
C TYR A 139 -8.74 -15.55 -0.17
N ASP A 140 -8.69 -16.81 -0.61
CA ASP A 140 -9.77 -17.48 -1.35
C ASP A 140 -10.15 -18.75 -0.60
N SER A 141 -11.34 -18.75 0.03
CA SER A 141 -11.82 -19.87 0.84
C SER A 141 -11.98 -21.17 0.04
N ASN A 142 -12.19 -21.08 -1.28
CA ASN A 142 -12.38 -22.24 -2.13
C ASN A 142 -11.04 -22.89 -2.52
N CYS A 143 -9.94 -22.16 -2.43
CA CYS A 143 -8.62 -22.59 -2.90
C CYS A 143 -7.57 -22.70 -1.79
N ILE A 144 -7.77 -22.07 -0.63
CA ILE A 144 -6.79 -22.04 0.47
C ILE A 144 -6.38 -23.41 1.00
N ASN A 145 -7.26 -24.42 0.88
CA ASN A 145 -7.01 -25.78 1.38
C ASN A 145 -6.44 -26.73 0.31
N THR A 146 -6.21 -26.25 -0.93
CA THR A 146 -5.66 -27.09 -2.01
C THR A 146 -4.22 -27.49 -1.74
N TYR A 147 -3.41 -26.57 -1.21
CA TYR A 147 -2.03 -26.81 -0.81
C TYR A 147 -1.88 -26.73 0.70
N SER A 148 -0.87 -27.41 1.26
CA SER A 148 -0.37 -27.06 2.58
C SER A 148 0.20 -25.63 2.56
N LYS A 149 0.35 -25.01 3.74
CA LYS A 149 0.98 -23.68 3.84
C LYS A 149 2.37 -23.65 3.18
N GLU A 150 3.19 -24.67 3.42
CA GLU A 150 4.54 -24.76 2.85
C GLU A 150 4.51 -24.90 1.32
N GLN A 151 3.61 -25.73 0.80
CA GLN A 151 3.42 -25.88 -0.65
C GLN A 151 2.95 -24.56 -1.28
N LEU A 152 2.00 -23.85 -0.66
CA LEU A 152 1.54 -22.56 -1.16
C LEU A 152 2.67 -21.52 -1.17
N LEU A 153 3.48 -21.45 -0.10
CA LEU A 153 4.64 -20.57 -0.04
C LEU A 153 5.66 -20.90 -1.15
N ASN A 154 5.88 -22.18 -1.43
CA ASN A 154 6.74 -22.63 -2.51
C ASN A 154 6.20 -22.20 -3.89
N GLU A 155 4.91 -22.35 -4.16
CA GLU A 155 4.30 -21.91 -5.43
C GLU A 155 4.38 -20.39 -5.60
N ILE A 156 4.18 -19.61 -4.52
CA ILE A 156 4.35 -18.16 -4.54
C ILE A 156 5.81 -17.79 -4.86
N GLN A 157 6.80 -18.47 -4.25
CA GLN A 157 8.22 -18.27 -4.54
C GLN A 157 8.55 -18.58 -6.01
N ILE A 158 8.00 -19.67 -6.56
CA ILE A 158 8.20 -20.03 -7.97
C ILE A 158 7.72 -18.91 -8.90
N MET A 159 6.52 -18.37 -8.65
CA MET A 159 6.02 -17.25 -9.46
C MET A 159 6.87 -16.00 -9.28
N HIS A 160 7.18 -15.64 -8.04
CA HIS A 160 8.03 -14.50 -7.70
C HIS A 160 9.37 -14.55 -8.47
N ASP A 161 10.09 -15.66 -8.40
CA ASP A 161 11.41 -15.79 -9.00
C ASP A 161 11.36 -15.78 -10.53
N ALA A 162 10.33 -16.40 -11.10
CA ALA A 162 10.10 -16.36 -12.54
C ALA A 162 9.87 -14.92 -13.04
N LEU A 163 9.04 -14.14 -12.33
CA LEU A 163 8.80 -12.74 -12.65
C LEU A 163 10.05 -11.89 -12.44
N GLN A 164 10.76 -12.07 -11.33
CA GLN A 164 12.00 -11.34 -11.06
C GLN A 164 13.03 -11.57 -12.15
N LYS A 165 13.23 -12.84 -12.53
CA LYS A 165 14.15 -13.24 -13.60
C LYS A 165 13.74 -12.68 -14.95
N HIS A 166 12.44 -12.73 -15.29
CA HIS A 166 11.95 -12.27 -16.58
C HIS A 166 12.06 -10.74 -16.72
N TYR A 167 11.55 -9.99 -15.74
CA TYR A 167 11.46 -8.54 -15.82
C TYR A 167 12.72 -7.81 -15.35
N GLY A 168 13.59 -8.49 -14.59
CA GLY A 168 14.79 -7.88 -13.99
C GLY A 168 14.46 -6.83 -12.93
N LYS A 169 13.28 -6.95 -12.30
CA LYS A 169 12.76 -6.04 -11.28
C LYS A 169 12.24 -6.86 -10.11
N GLN A 170 12.42 -6.38 -8.89
CA GLN A 170 11.94 -7.04 -7.67
C GLN A 170 10.40 -7.03 -7.66
N PRO A 171 9.72 -8.18 -7.76
CA PRO A 171 8.26 -8.24 -7.68
C PRO A 171 7.76 -7.71 -6.33
N ILE A 172 6.54 -7.20 -6.34
CA ILE A 172 5.85 -6.66 -5.17
C ILE A 172 4.70 -7.58 -4.81
N PHE A 173 4.46 -7.82 -3.52
CA PHE A 173 3.27 -8.53 -3.07
C PHE A 173 2.19 -7.55 -2.66
N TYR A 174 1.09 -7.52 -3.41
CA TYR A 174 -0.15 -6.95 -2.89
C TYR A 174 -0.79 -7.96 -1.94
N ILE A 175 -1.19 -7.50 -0.76
CA ILE A 175 -1.72 -8.37 0.28
C ILE A 175 -2.91 -7.74 1.01
N SER A 176 -3.86 -8.60 1.37
CA SER A 176 -4.80 -8.29 2.45
C SER A 176 -4.17 -8.57 3.82
N LYS A 177 -4.57 -7.83 4.85
CA LYS A 177 -4.11 -8.06 6.24
C LYS A 177 -4.30 -9.51 6.70
N ALA A 178 -5.45 -10.11 6.37
CA ALA A 178 -5.76 -11.49 6.73
C ALA A 178 -4.80 -12.48 6.05
N PHE A 179 -4.59 -12.36 4.74
CA PHE A 179 -3.71 -13.26 4.00
C PHE A 179 -2.27 -13.17 4.52
N TYR A 180 -1.75 -11.95 4.69
CA TYR A 180 -0.39 -11.76 5.21
C TYR A 180 -0.23 -12.40 6.59
N ASN A 181 -1.13 -12.12 7.54
CA ASN A 181 -1.00 -12.60 8.91
C ASN A 181 -1.09 -14.14 9.01
N ILE A 182 -1.88 -14.78 8.16
CA ILE A 182 -2.08 -16.24 8.18
C ILE A 182 -0.96 -16.96 7.41
N VAL A 183 -0.62 -16.47 6.22
CA VAL A 183 0.24 -17.18 5.27
C VAL A 183 1.67 -16.62 5.27
N LEU A 184 1.84 -15.31 5.10
CA LEU A 184 3.14 -14.71 4.76
C LEU A 184 3.96 -14.22 5.95
N ALA A 185 3.37 -14.01 7.12
CA ALA A 185 4.10 -13.44 8.26
C ALA A 185 5.35 -14.27 8.61
N GLY A 186 6.53 -13.64 8.53
CA GLY A 186 7.83 -14.27 8.75
C GLY A 186 8.49 -14.86 7.49
N TYR A 187 7.82 -14.81 6.34
CA TYR A 187 8.35 -15.23 5.04
C TYR A 187 8.55 -14.01 4.13
N PHE A 188 9.45 -14.13 3.15
CA PHE A 188 9.74 -13.10 2.15
C PHE A 188 10.08 -11.70 2.74
N PRO A 189 10.97 -11.59 3.75
CA PRO A 189 11.20 -10.33 4.48
C PRO A 189 11.71 -9.18 3.61
N GLU A 190 12.35 -9.51 2.48
CA GLU A 190 12.92 -8.54 1.53
C GLU A 190 11.95 -8.15 0.41
N VAL A 191 10.78 -8.81 0.30
CA VAL A 191 9.81 -8.52 -0.76
C VAL A 191 9.00 -7.26 -0.42
N PRO A 192 8.99 -6.23 -1.27
CA PRO A 192 8.18 -5.04 -1.06
C PRO A 192 6.68 -5.38 -0.93
N LEU A 193 6.01 -4.75 0.02
CA LEU A 193 4.59 -4.99 0.30
C LEU A 193 3.71 -3.83 -0.18
N TRP A 194 2.63 -4.16 -0.88
CA TRP A 194 1.51 -3.28 -1.14
C TRP A 194 0.32 -3.72 -0.29
N VAL A 195 0.01 -2.97 0.76
CA VAL A 195 -0.95 -3.41 1.78
C VAL A 195 -2.32 -2.80 1.53
N ARG A 196 -3.36 -3.63 1.53
CA ARG A 196 -4.74 -3.16 1.63
C ARG A 196 -5.15 -2.96 3.09
N GLU A 197 -5.48 -1.73 3.44
CA GLU A 197 -6.09 -1.37 4.74
C GLU A 197 -6.94 -0.11 4.58
N TYR A 198 -8.21 -0.14 4.99
CA TYR A 198 -9.15 0.96 4.77
C TYR A 198 -9.51 1.73 6.04
N LYS A 199 -9.20 1.17 7.22
CA LYS A 199 -9.62 1.74 8.51
C LYS A 199 -8.54 2.58 9.18
N GLY A 200 -7.30 2.44 8.76
CA GLY A 200 -6.16 3.11 9.36
C GLY A 200 -4.86 2.77 8.63
N LEU A 201 -3.74 2.94 9.30
CA LEU A 201 -2.45 2.57 8.74
C LEU A 201 -2.32 1.06 8.55
N PRO A 202 -1.56 0.61 7.54
CA PRO A 202 -1.12 -0.76 7.44
C PRO A 202 -0.55 -1.26 8.78
N ASP A 203 -1.22 -2.27 9.34
CA ASP A 203 -0.86 -2.89 10.61
C ASP A 203 -0.85 -4.41 10.42
N LEU A 204 0.36 -4.96 10.31
CA LEU A 204 0.62 -6.36 9.99
C LEU A 204 1.44 -7.01 11.10
N ASN A 205 1.30 -8.33 11.26
CA ASN A 205 2.12 -9.09 12.21
C ASN A 205 3.62 -8.89 11.91
N ASN A 206 4.41 -8.70 12.98
CA ASN A 206 5.84 -8.39 12.93
C ASN A 206 6.20 -7.01 12.33
N GLN A 207 5.21 -6.16 12.05
CA GLN A 207 5.39 -4.75 11.64
C GLN A 207 6.41 -4.56 10.49
N PRO A 208 6.32 -5.33 9.38
CA PRO A 208 7.18 -5.10 8.22
C PRO A 208 6.97 -3.69 7.65
N LYS A 209 7.99 -3.16 6.98
CA LYS A 209 7.83 -1.95 6.18
C LYS A 209 6.97 -2.26 4.96
N TRP A 210 6.01 -1.40 4.68
CA TRP A 210 5.23 -1.42 3.44
C TRP A 210 5.78 -0.40 2.45
N THR A 211 5.54 -0.64 1.17
CA THR A 211 5.99 0.19 0.05
C THR A 211 4.82 0.93 -0.59
N PHE A 212 3.67 0.27 -0.70
CA PHE A 212 2.42 0.89 -1.16
C PHE A 212 1.30 0.60 -0.17
N TRP A 213 0.30 1.47 -0.14
CA TRP A 213 -0.88 1.32 0.69
C TRP A 213 -2.13 1.61 -0.14
N GLN A 214 -2.97 0.59 -0.34
CA GLN A 214 -4.34 0.76 -0.86
C GLN A 214 -5.24 1.16 0.29
N HIS A 215 -5.62 2.44 0.29
CA HIS A 215 -6.26 3.08 1.44
C HIS A 215 -7.76 3.31 1.24
N SER A 216 -8.28 3.08 0.04
CA SER A 216 -9.71 3.19 -0.27
C SER A 216 -10.07 2.37 -1.50
N ASN A 217 -11.28 1.81 -1.53
CA ASN A 217 -11.91 1.25 -2.72
C ASN A 217 -13.13 2.05 -3.21
N GLN A 218 -13.35 3.22 -2.62
CA GLN A 218 -14.47 4.12 -2.92
C GLN A 218 -14.00 5.42 -3.58
N GLY A 219 -12.80 5.39 -4.19
CA GLY A 219 -12.24 6.54 -4.88
C GLY A 219 -13.09 6.98 -6.07
N LYS A 220 -13.01 8.27 -6.39
CA LYS A 220 -13.61 8.86 -7.60
C LYS A 220 -12.54 9.64 -8.34
N ILE A 221 -12.30 9.25 -9.59
CA ILE A 221 -11.33 9.88 -10.47
C ILE A 221 -12.09 10.36 -11.72
N PRO A 222 -12.00 11.65 -12.10
CA PRO A 222 -12.55 12.12 -13.36
C PRO A 222 -12.10 11.25 -14.54
N GLY A 223 -13.04 10.83 -15.38
CA GLY A 223 -12.80 9.90 -16.48
C GLY A 223 -12.99 8.42 -16.16
N ILE A 224 -13.29 8.05 -14.90
CA ILE A 224 -13.70 6.71 -14.50
C ILE A 224 -15.11 6.78 -13.90
N SER A 225 -16.06 6.03 -14.47
CA SER A 225 -17.48 6.09 -14.09
C SER A 225 -17.82 5.28 -12.83
N THR A 226 -16.98 4.32 -12.47
CA THR A 226 -17.13 3.44 -11.30
C THR A 226 -16.30 3.95 -10.12
N THR A 227 -16.39 3.26 -8.99
CA THR A 227 -15.41 3.43 -7.91
C THR A 227 -14.04 2.91 -8.31
N VAL A 228 -13.01 3.49 -7.69
CA VAL A 228 -11.60 3.21 -8.00
C VAL A 228 -10.83 2.99 -6.71
N ASP A 229 -9.89 2.05 -6.75
CA ASP A 229 -8.98 1.79 -5.66
C ASP A 229 -7.86 2.84 -5.64
N LEU A 230 -7.70 3.52 -4.50
CA LEU A 230 -6.74 4.61 -4.33
C LEU A 230 -5.54 4.15 -3.50
N ASN A 231 -4.37 4.55 -3.97
CA ASN A 231 -3.10 4.10 -3.45
C ASN A 231 -2.17 5.26 -3.14
N VAL A 232 -1.28 5.02 -2.18
CA VAL A 232 -0.12 5.87 -1.94
C VAL A 232 1.15 5.05 -1.87
N PHE A 233 2.27 5.65 -2.26
CA PHE A 233 3.60 5.10 -2.03
C PHE A 233 4.16 5.61 -0.69
N TYR A 234 4.91 4.76 0.01
CA TYR A 234 5.51 5.10 1.29
C TYR A 234 6.65 6.12 1.15
N GLY A 235 6.54 7.22 1.88
CA GLY A 235 7.62 8.19 2.06
C GLY A 235 7.52 9.42 1.16
N SER A 236 8.66 10.08 0.99
CA SER A 236 8.81 11.38 0.31
C SER A 236 9.03 11.26 -1.20
N GLU A 237 9.01 12.39 -1.91
CA GLU A 237 9.38 12.45 -3.35
C GLU A 237 10.77 11.87 -3.59
N GLN A 238 11.76 12.15 -2.72
CA GLN A 238 13.11 11.59 -2.89
C GLN A 238 13.11 10.06 -2.81
N GLN A 239 12.36 9.48 -1.87
CA GLN A 239 12.25 8.02 -1.74
C GLN A 239 11.54 7.39 -2.93
N TRP A 240 10.59 8.10 -3.54
CA TRP A 240 9.98 7.69 -4.80
C TRP A 240 10.99 7.68 -5.95
N LEU A 241 11.80 8.74 -6.09
CA LEU A 241 12.87 8.79 -7.09
C LEU A 241 13.90 7.67 -6.88
N ASP A 242 14.26 7.39 -5.63
CA ASP A 242 15.17 6.29 -5.29
C ASP A 242 14.56 4.94 -5.66
N PHE A 243 13.26 4.73 -5.38
CA PHE A 243 12.54 3.52 -5.79
C PHE A 243 12.53 3.34 -7.31
N LEU A 244 12.28 4.41 -8.08
CA LEU A 244 12.33 4.36 -9.55
C LEU A 244 13.74 4.01 -10.04
N LYS A 245 14.78 4.65 -9.46
CA LYS A 245 16.17 4.41 -9.81
C LYS A 245 16.61 2.98 -9.50
N MET A 246 16.25 2.44 -8.33
CA MET A 246 16.53 1.05 -7.94
C MET A 246 15.91 0.05 -8.93
N ASN A 247 14.77 0.40 -9.55
CA ASN A 247 14.10 -0.42 -10.55
C ASN A 247 14.47 -0.06 -11.99
N ALA A 248 15.53 0.73 -12.21
CA ALA A 248 15.99 1.18 -13.52
C ALA A 248 14.90 1.88 -14.37
N ILE A 249 13.99 2.60 -13.71
CA ILE A 249 12.93 3.38 -14.35
C ILE A 249 13.44 4.80 -14.51
N ALA A 250 13.39 5.31 -15.74
CA ALA A 250 13.79 6.69 -16.01
C ALA A 250 12.87 7.67 -15.27
N VAL A 251 13.48 8.55 -14.48
CA VAL A 251 12.79 9.69 -13.87
C VAL A 251 12.60 10.74 -14.97
N PRO A 252 11.37 11.22 -15.24
CA PRO A 252 11.19 12.35 -16.13
C PRO A 252 12.01 13.53 -15.60
N SER A 253 12.94 14.06 -16.41
CA SER A 253 13.71 15.24 -16.04
C SER A 253 12.73 16.37 -15.72
N SER A 254 12.76 16.89 -14.50
CA SER A 254 11.95 18.02 -14.05
C SER A 254 12.30 19.28 -14.83
N THR A 255 11.83 19.40 -16.07
CA THR A 255 11.71 20.68 -16.76
C THR A 255 10.33 21.20 -16.43
N HIS A 256 10.24 21.86 -15.28
CA HIS A 256 9.31 22.96 -14.93
C HIS A 256 9.26 23.12 -13.40
N GLN A 257 10.42 23.35 -12.78
CA GLN A 257 10.46 24.40 -11.75
C GLN A 257 10.48 25.72 -12.51
N ALA A 258 9.31 26.18 -12.96
CA ALA A 258 9.15 27.50 -13.53
C ALA A 258 8.55 28.41 -12.45
N LYS A 259 9.43 29.29 -11.95
CA LYS A 259 9.19 30.66 -11.44
C LYS A 259 7.94 30.95 -10.63
#